data_AF-A0A9D8SDA6-F1
#
_entry.id   AF-A0A9D8SDA6-F1
#
_cell.length_a   1.000
_cell.length_b   1.000
_cell.length_c   1.000
_cell.angle_alpha   90.00
_cell.angle_beta   90.00
_cell.angle_gamma   90.00
#
_symmetry.space_group_name_H-M   'P 1'
#
loop_
_entity.id
_entity.type
_entity.pdbx_description
1 polymer ?
#
loop_
_entity_poly.entity_id
_entity_poly.type
_entity_poly.pdbx_seq_one_letter_code
_entity_poly.pdbx_strand_id
1 'polypeptide(L)'
;MLSEERKARIKHNLFDVPHGFDPIVAINNAYIENKGLSTHELLRAKIDAATLDAYPVFIDPDDLIAGHRPLLDDSEEVKNEREEARRQMNMHGQINGIASSSTAHRVIDYEKLLEKGLAGVLNEVKQKLAAVEFSDPECADKRSFYNACIISLEAAIRFQEKYHAEAVRLLNDEQDPERIKELKNMVAALENVPKNPVRNFREAIQSIWLMEFMANIIGENILTGRPDNYLYPFYKKDIESETITDDEVFTL
;
A
#
# COMPACT_ATOMS: atom_id res chain seq x y z
N MET A 1 17.93 -20.28 -0.44
CA MET A 1 16.52 -20.60 -0.14
C MET A 1 16.25 -20.54 1.36
N LEU A 2 15.06 -20.09 1.77
CA LEU A 2 14.63 -20.07 3.18
C LEU A 2 14.50 -21.49 3.76
N SER A 3 14.74 -21.63 5.06
CA SER A 3 14.47 -22.89 5.77
C SER A 3 12.97 -23.19 5.80
N GLU A 4 12.60 -24.47 5.83
CA GLU A 4 11.18 -24.88 5.93
C GLU A 4 10.52 -24.35 7.21
N GLU A 5 11.29 -24.23 8.30
CA GLU A 5 10.84 -23.60 9.54
C GLU A 5 10.48 -22.13 9.35
N ARG A 6 11.33 -21.36 8.65
CA ARG A 6 11.05 -19.95 8.36
C ARG A 6 9.84 -19.79 7.44
N LYS A 7 9.72 -20.61 6.40
CA LYS A 7 8.54 -20.64 5.53
C LYS A 7 7.26 -20.96 6.32
N ALA A 8 7.33 -21.89 7.27
CA ALA A 8 6.19 -22.22 8.12
C ALA A 8 5.78 -21.05 9.03
N ARG A 9 6.74 -20.33 9.64
CA ARG A 9 6.45 -19.15 10.46
C ARG A 9 5.78 -18.04 9.67
N ILE A 10 6.31 -17.72 8.48
CA ILE A 10 5.70 -16.76 7.54
C ILE A 10 4.28 -17.21 7.17
N LYS A 11 4.11 -18.47 6.74
CA LYS A 11 2.82 -18.99 6.26
C LYS A 11 1.73 -18.98 7.35
N HIS A 12 2.10 -19.21 8.59
CA HIS A 12 1.15 -19.33 9.70
C HIS A 12 0.96 -18.03 10.48
N ASN A 13 1.60 -16.94 10.06
CA ASN A 13 1.48 -15.61 10.67
C ASN A 13 1.63 -15.66 12.20
N LEU A 14 2.69 -16.31 12.68
CA LEU A 14 2.90 -16.63 14.09
C LEU A 14 3.51 -15.46 14.90
N PHE A 15 3.28 -14.22 14.47
CA PHE A 15 3.89 -13.02 15.05
C PHE A 15 2.87 -12.21 15.86
N ASP A 16 3.38 -11.45 16.83
CA ASP A 16 2.55 -10.68 17.76
C ASP A 16 1.77 -9.57 17.05
N VAL A 17 0.54 -9.38 17.50
CA VAL A 17 -0.40 -8.41 16.93
C VAL A 17 -0.22 -7.06 17.61
N PRO A 18 -0.02 -5.96 16.86
CA PRO A 18 -0.15 -4.63 17.43
C PRO A 18 -1.57 -4.40 17.92
N HIS A 19 -1.74 -4.17 19.22
CA HIS A 19 -3.04 -3.91 19.84
C HIS A 19 -3.62 -2.55 19.44
N GLY A 20 -4.94 -2.49 19.32
CA GLY A 20 -5.70 -1.23 19.29
C GLY A 20 -5.86 -0.52 17.94
N PHE A 21 -5.41 -1.09 16.81
CA PHE A 21 -5.79 -0.57 15.49
C PHE A 21 -6.87 -1.44 14.84
N ASP A 22 -7.97 -0.81 14.44
CA ASP A 22 -9.00 -1.43 13.60
C ASP A 22 -9.28 -0.60 12.34
N PRO A 23 -9.14 -1.19 11.12
CA PRO A 23 -9.32 -0.45 9.88
C PRO A 23 -10.76 0.06 9.69
N ILE A 24 -11.77 -0.64 10.22
CA ILE A 24 -13.16 -0.20 10.11
C ILE A 24 -13.41 1.02 11.01
N VAL A 25 -12.85 1.00 12.21
CA VAL A 25 -12.92 2.15 13.13
C VAL A 25 -12.20 3.36 12.53
N ALA A 26 -11.00 3.17 11.99
CA ALA A 26 -10.23 4.24 11.34
C ALA A 26 -10.99 4.87 10.15
N ILE A 27 -11.55 4.04 9.26
CA ILE A 27 -12.34 4.49 8.11
C ILE A 27 -13.58 5.28 8.57
N ASN A 28 -14.30 4.80 9.58
CA ASN A 28 -15.49 5.47 10.09
C ASN A 28 -15.16 6.83 10.73
N ASN A 29 -14.10 6.91 11.52
CA ASN A 29 -13.65 8.17 12.12
C ASN A 29 -13.27 9.19 11.04
N ALA A 30 -12.48 8.76 10.05
CA ALA A 30 -12.12 9.61 8.93
C ALA A 30 -13.34 10.08 8.12
N TYR A 31 -14.36 9.24 7.95
CA TYR A 31 -15.62 9.65 7.32
C TYR A 31 -16.32 10.74 8.13
N ILE A 32 -16.47 10.55 9.45
CA ILE A 32 -17.16 11.51 10.32
C ILE A 32 -16.50 12.88 10.27
N GLU A 33 -15.17 12.92 10.25
CA GLU A 33 -14.37 14.16 10.15
C GLU A 33 -14.54 14.87 8.80
N ASN A 34 -14.77 14.12 7.72
CA ASN A 34 -14.72 14.64 6.36
C ASN A 34 -16.09 14.71 5.64
N LYS A 35 -17.18 14.19 6.24
CA LYS A 35 -18.53 14.10 5.62
C LYS A 35 -19.13 15.42 5.12
N GLY A 36 -18.56 16.58 5.49
CA GLY A 36 -18.96 17.90 5.01
C GLY A 36 -18.37 18.30 3.65
N LEU A 37 -17.53 17.47 3.04
CA LEU A 37 -16.93 17.74 1.73
C LEU A 37 -17.97 17.72 0.61
N SER A 38 -17.76 18.56 -0.39
CA SER A 38 -18.71 18.80 -1.48
C SER A 38 -18.76 17.70 -2.54
N THR A 39 -17.75 16.85 -2.62
CA THR A 39 -17.66 15.80 -3.65
C THR A 39 -17.25 14.46 -3.05
N HIS A 40 -17.78 13.39 -3.64
CA HIS A 40 -17.50 12.03 -3.21
C HIS A 40 -16.03 11.64 -3.41
N GLU A 41 -15.39 12.12 -4.48
CA GLU A 41 -13.98 11.84 -4.79
C GLU A 41 -13.05 12.40 -3.71
N LEU A 42 -13.28 13.66 -3.30
CA LEU A 42 -12.47 14.29 -2.25
C LEU A 42 -12.70 13.62 -0.89
N LEU A 43 -13.97 13.31 -0.58
CA LEU A 43 -14.31 12.56 0.63
C LEU A 43 -13.58 11.21 0.67
N ARG A 44 -13.65 10.43 -0.41
CA ARG A 44 -13.00 9.13 -0.50
C ARG A 44 -11.49 9.24 -0.36
N ALA A 45 -10.86 10.16 -1.10
CA ALA A 45 -9.41 10.34 -1.03
C ALA A 45 -8.92 10.76 0.37
N LYS A 46 -9.71 11.59 1.09
CA LYS A 46 -9.38 11.96 2.47
C LYS A 46 -9.51 10.81 3.45
N ILE A 47 -10.53 9.96 3.29
CA ILE A 47 -10.71 8.75 4.10
C ILE A 47 -9.58 7.77 3.86
N ASP A 48 -9.26 7.50 2.59
CA ASP A 48 -8.17 6.59 2.21
C ASP A 48 -6.83 7.10 2.77
N ALA A 49 -6.56 8.40 2.62
CA ALA A 49 -5.35 9.03 3.15
C ALA A 49 -5.26 8.93 4.67
N ALA A 50 -6.32 9.30 5.39
CA ALA A 50 -6.35 9.21 6.86
C ALA A 50 -6.20 7.76 7.35
N THR A 51 -6.78 6.80 6.63
CA THR A 51 -6.66 5.37 6.97
C THR A 51 -5.21 4.90 6.83
N LEU A 52 -4.54 5.20 5.71
CA LEU A 52 -3.12 4.86 5.51
C LEU A 52 -2.19 5.60 6.50
N ASP A 53 -2.46 6.87 6.77
CA ASP A 53 -1.70 7.67 7.72
C ASP A 53 -1.81 7.11 9.15
N ALA A 54 -3.00 6.62 9.55
CA ALA A 54 -3.23 6.00 10.87
C ALA A 54 -2.79 4.53 10.97
N TYR A 55 -2.66 3.81 9.84
CA TYR A 55 -2.39 2.38 9.84
C TYR A 55 -1.00 2.06 10.46
N PRO A 56 -0.90 1.14 11.42
CA PRO A 56 0.37 0.77 12.03
C PRO A 56 1.24 0.01 11.02
N VAL A 57 2.51 0.39 10.91
CA VAL A 57 3.47 -0.31 10.05
C VAL A 57 4.26 -1.30 10.90
N PHE A 58 4.35 -2.52 10.40
CA PHE A 58 5.07 -3.62 11.03
C PHE A 58 5.74 -4.47 9.97
N ILE A 59 6.93 -4.98 10.27
CA ILE A 59 7.73 -5.86 9.44
C ILE A 59 8.04 -7.08 10.29
N ASP A 60 7.63 -8.26 9.84
CA ASP A 60 7.88 -9.49 10.59
C ASP A 60 9.38 -9.80 10.65
N PRO A 61 9.85 -10.49 11.70
CA PRO A 61 11.24 -10.95 11.82
C PRO A 61 11.75 -11.73 10.60
N ASP A 62 10.86 -12.39 9.87
CA ASP A 62 11.22 -13.24 8.73
C ASP A 62 10.88 -12.62 7.36
N ASP A 63 10.30 -11.42 7.29
CA ASP A 63 9.88 -10.82 6.02
C ASP A 63 11.06 -10.38 5.15
N LEU A 64 10.99 -10.69 3.85
CA LEU A 64 11.93 -10.19 2.84
C LEU A 64 11.38 -9.00 2.04
N ILE A 65 10.06 -8.83 2.07
CA ILE A 65 9.28 -7.78 1.43
C ILE A 65 8.38 -7.20 2.52
N ALA A 66 8.40 -5.88 2.68
CA ALA A 66 7.64 -5.21 3.74
C ALA A 66 6.18 -4.98 3.33
N GLY A 67 5.27 -5.06 4.30
CA GLY A 67 3.85 -4.81 4.09
C GLY A 67 3.01 -5.93 4.67
N HIS A 68 3.09 -6.16 5.97
CA HIS A 68 2.36 -7.25 6.60
C HIS A 68 1.00 -6.77 7.15
N ARG A 69 -0.05 -7.58 6.96
CA ARG A 69 -1.35 -7.35 7.61
C ARG A 69 -1.39 -8.06 8.97
N PRO A 70 -1.32 -7.35 10.10
CA PRO A 70 -1.44 -8.00 11.39
C PRO A 70 -2.81 -8.68 11.51
N LEU A 71 -2.88 -9.73 12.34
CA LEU A 71 -4.18 -10.27 12.76
C LEU A 71 -4.99 -9.15 13.41
N LEU A 72 -6.31 -9.22 13.29
CA LEU A 72 -7.16 -8.24 13.94
C LEU A 72 -7.14 -8.50 15.45
N ASP A 73 -7.00 -7.42 16.23
CA ASP A 73 -7.24 -7.47 17.66
C ASP A 73 -8.66 -7.99 17.91
N ASP A 74 -8.74 -9.10 18.65
CA ASP A 74 -9.96 -9.84 18.95
C ASP A 74 -10.41 -9.65 20.41
N SER A 75 -9.83 -8.70 21.13
CA SER A 75 -10.34 -8.25 22.42
C SER A 75 -11.79 -7.77 22.29
N GLU A 76 -12.55 -7.95 23.37
CA GLU A 76 -13.97 -7.59 23.41
C GLU A 76 -14.18 -6.08 23.20
N GLU A 77 -13.25 -5.25 23.67
CA GLU A 77 -13.25 -3.80 23.49
C GLU A 77 -13.18 -3.41 22.01
N VAL A 78 -12.16 -3.88 21.29
CA VAL A 78 -12.01 -3.58 19.85
C VAL A 78 -13.17 -4.14 19.02
N LYS A 79 -13.70 -5.31 19.39
CA LYS A 79 -14.90 -5.88 18.75
C LYS A 79 -16.11 -4.95 18.88
N ASN A 80 -16.36 -4.42 20.08
CA ASN A 80 -17.48 -3.51 20.32
C ASN A 80 -17.33 -2.20 19.54
N GLU A 81 -16.13 -1.61 19.51
CA GLU A 81 -15.85 -0.41 18.71
C GLU A 81 -16.07 -0.64 17.21
N ARG A 82 -15.58 -1.78 16.69
CA ARG A 82 -15.77 -2.18 15.29
C ARG A 82 -17.25 -2.34 14.95
N GLU A 83 -18.04 -2.94 15.82
CA GLU A 83 -19.48 -3.07 15.61
C GLU A 83 -20.19 -1.72 15.58
N GLU A 84 -19.84 -0.81 16.48
CA GLU A 84 -20.41 0.53 16.52
C GLU A 84 -20.05 1.34 15.27
N ALA A 85 -18.78 1.30 14.85
CA ALA A 85 -18.33 1.90 13.59
C ALA A 85 -19.15 1.37 12.39
N ARG A 86 -19.40 0.05 12.33
CA ARG A 86 -20.25 -0.54 11.28
C ARG A 86 -21.69 -0.03 11.33
N ARG A 87 -22.28 0.11 12.53
CA ARG A 87 -23.63 0.67 12.68
C ARG A 87 -23.68 2.10 12.15
N GLN A 88 -22.71 2.92 12.50
CA GLN A 88 -22.60 4.30 12.03
C GLN A 88 -22.44 4.37 10.51
N MET A 89 -21.52 3.60 9.93
CA MET A 89 -21.36 3.52 8.47
C MET A 89 -22.66 3.13 7.75
N ASN A 90 -23.43 2.18 8.31
CA ASN A 90 -24.72 1.78 7.74
C ASN A 90 -25.79 2.88 7.83
N MET A 91 -25.79 3.69 8.91
CA MET A 91 -26.73 4.81 9.07
C MET A 91 -26.45 5.97 8.12
N HIS A 92 -25.17 6.22 7.81
CA HIS A 92 -24.76 7.34 6.97
C HIS A 92 -24.90 7.07 5.46
N GLY A 93 -25.23 5.84 5.07
CA GLY A 93 -25.20 5.36 3.69
C GLY A 93 -23.82 4.84 3.30
N GLN A 94 -23.77 3.82 2.43
CA GLN A 94 -22.50 3.25 1.98
C GLN A 94 -21.74 4.24 1.10
N ILE A 95 -20.46 4.45 1.41
CA ILE A 95 -19.52 5.11 0.50
C ILE A 95 -19.24 4.13 -0.64
N ASN A 96 -19.46 4.56 -1.88
CA ASN A 96 -19.24 3.69 -3.04
C ASN A 96 -17.78 3.23 -3.07
N GLY A 97 -17.58 1.91 -3.17
CA GLY A 97 -16.28 1.27 -3.23
C GLY A 97 -15.63 0.94 -1.87
N ILE A 98 -16.25 1.24 -0.73
CA ILE A 98 -15.80 0.72 0.58
C ILE A 98 -16.72 -0.44 0.96
N ALA A 99 -16.16 -1.64 1.11
CA ALA A 99 -16.88 -2.86 1.50
C ALA A 99 -18.05 -3.27 0.57
N SER A 100 -18.18 -2.66 -0.62
CA SER A 100 -19.07 -3.13 -1.68
C SER A 100 -18.40 -4.31 -2.40
N SER A 101 -19.03 -5.48 -2.39
CA SER A 101 -18.53 -6.76 -2.89
C SER A 101 -18.20 -6.84 -4.41
N SER A 102 -18.16 -5.72 -5.13
CA SER A 102 -18.06 -5.68 -6.60
C SER A 102 -16.86 -4.91 -7.17
N THR A 103 -15.89 -4.45 -6.36
CA THR A 103 -14.74 -3.69 -6.89
C THR A 103 -13.56 -4.54 -7.39
N ALA A 104 -13.57 -5.85 -7.14
CA ALA A 104 -12.45 -6.79 -7.37
C ALA A 104 -12.18 -7.18 -8.84
N HIS A 105 -12.72 -6.44 -9.82
CA HIS A 105 -12.56 -6.73 -11.25
C HIS A 105 -11.66 -5.70 -11.96
N ARG A 106 -10.59 -5.27 -11.29
CA ARG A 106 -9.68 -4.23 -11.80
C ARG A 106 -8.23 -4.67 -11.59
N VAL A 107 -7.44 -4.46 -12.64
CA VAL A 107 -5.98 -4.57 -12.61
C VAL A 107 -5.45 -3.15 -12.76
N ILE A 108 -4.54 -2.73 -11.88
CA ILE A 108 -3.89 -1.42 -12.04
C ILE A 108 -2.84 -1.50 -13.15
N ASP A 109 -2.47 -0.36 -13.70
CA ASP A 109 -1.40 -0.28 -14.71
C ASP A 109 -0.03 -0.45 -14.04
N TYR A 110 0.33 -1.72 -13.74
CA TYR A 110 1.58 -2.06 -13.09
C TYR A 110 2.79 -1.68 -13.97
N GLU A 111 2.70 -1.77 -15.29
CA GLU A 111 3.79 -1.33 -16.17
C GLU A 111 4.09 0.15 -15.96
N LYS A 112 3.05 1.00 -15.94
CA LYS A 112 3.20 2.42 -15.65
C LYS A 112 3.70 2.68 -14.23
N LEU A 113 3.23 1.92 -13.23
CA LEU A 113 3.74 2.01 -11.86
C LEU A 113 5.24 1.72 -11.83
N LEU A 114 5.68 0.64 -12.46
CA LEU A 114 7.08 0.20 -12.44
C LEU A 114 7.99 1.17 -13.22
N GLU A 115 7.51 1.71 -14.34
CA GLU A 115 8.26 2.65 -15.19
C GLU A 115 8.36 4.06 -14.59
N LYS A 116 7.29 4.58 -13.96
CA LYS A 116 7.20 5.99 -13.55
C LYS A 116 7.24 6.21 -12.05
N GLY A 117 6.91 5.19 -11.26
CA GLY A 117 6.62 5.34 -9.84
C GLY A 117 5.41 6.24 -9.56
N LEU A 118 5.00 6.30 -8.31
CA LEU A 118 3.90 7.18 -7.87
C LEU A 118 4.21 8.66 -8.07
N ALA A 119 5.48 9.08 -7.97
CA ALA A 119 5.90 10.46 -8.20
C ALA A 119 5.72 10.87 -9.66
N GLY A 120 6.01 9.98 -10.62
CA GLY A 120 5.75 10.24 -12.04
C GLY A 120 4.26 10.35 -12.34
N VAL A 121 3.44 9.45 -11.79
CA VAL A 121 1.97 9.52 -11.91
C VAL A 121 1.42 10.80 -11.25
N LEU A 122 1.92 11.16 -10.07
CA LEU A 122 1.55 12.39 -9.36
C LEU A 122 1.85 13.64 -10.20
N ASN A 123 3.01 13.68 -10.86
CA ASN A 123 3.38 14.77 -11.74
C ASN A 123 2.42 14.87 -12.95
N GLU A 124 2.08 13.74 -13.58
CA GLU A 124 1.09 13.74 -14.66
C GLU A 124 -0.28 14.28 -14.20
N VAL A 125 -0.75 13.88 -13.02
CA VAL A 125 -2.01 14.36 -12.46
C VAL A 125 -1.95 15.87 -12.18
N LYS A 126 -0.85 16.37 -11.60
CA LYS A 126 -0.63 17.81 -11.36
C LYS A 126 -0.61 18.61 -12.66
N GLN A 127 0.01 18.10 -13.71
CA GLN A 127 -0.01 18.73 -15.05
C GLN A 127 -1.42 18.75 -15.64
N LYS A 128 -2.17 17.64 -15.53
CA LYS A 128 -3.57 17.60 -16.00
C LYS A 128 -4.46 18.58 -15.24
N LEU A 129 -4.29 18.71 -13.92
CA LEU A 129 -5.00 19.69 -13.11
C LEU A 129 -4.69 21.13 -13.55
N ALA A 130 -3.43 21.44 -13.83
CA ALA A 130 -3.01 22.77 -14.28
C ALA A 130 -3.57 23.14 -15.67
N ALA A 131 -3.86 22.14 -16.51
CA ALA A 131 -4.44 22.31 -17.84
C ALA A 131 -5.98 22.40 -17.86
N VAL A 132 -6.66 22.32 -16.70
CA VAL A 132 -8.13 22.45 -16.65
C VAL A 132 -8.52 23.92 -16.76
N GLU A 133 -9.15 24.28 -17.88
CA GLU A 133 -9.67 25.62 -18.16
C GLU A 133 -10.95 25.93 -17.36
N PHE A 134 -11.06 27.15 -16.83
CA PHE A 134 -12.26 27.56 -16.08
C PHE A 134 -13.52 27.68 -16.95
N SER A 135 -13.36 27.81 -18.26
CA SER A 135 -14.47 27.81 -19.23
C SER A 135 -14.99 26.41 -19.56
N ASP A 136 -14.30 25.35 -19.14
CA ASP A 136 -14.76 23.98 -19.32
C ASP A 136 -16.01 23.73 -18.45
N PRO A 137 -17.15 23.30 -19.03
CA PRO A 137 -18.34 22.94 -18.25
C PRO A 137 -18.08 21.87 -17.19
N GLU A 138 -17.08 20.99 -17.40
CA GLU A 138 -16.67 19.93 -16.47
C GLU A 138 -15.52 20.36 -15.53
N CYS A 139 -15.16 21.65 -15.50
CA CYS A 139 -14.02 22.17 -14.74
C CYS A 139 -14.08 21.75 -13.26
N ALA A 140 -15.24 21.90 -12.62
CA ALA A 140 -15.41 21.56 -11.21
C ALA A 140 -15.13 20.07 -10.95
N ASP A 141 -15.71 19.19 -11.76
CA ASP A 141 -15.56 17.73 -11.61
C ASP A 141 -14.14 17.26 -11.90
N LYS A 142 -13.52 17.76 -12.99
CA LYS A 142 -12.12 17.45 -13.33
C LYS A 142 -11.16 17.89 -12.22
N ARG A 143 -11.34 19.10 -11.70
CA ARG A 143 -10.51 19.60 -10.60
C ARG A 143 -10.74 18.80 -9.32
N SER A 144 -11.98 18.43 -8.99
CA SER A 144 -12.31 17.54 -7.86
C SER A 144 -11.55 16.22 -7.98
N PHE A 145 -11.68 15.56 -9.14
CA PHE A 145 -11.04 14.29 -9.43
C PHE A 145 -9.51 14.36 -9.32
N TYR A 146 -8.86 15.33 -9.98
CA TYR A 146 -7.40 15.43 -9.92
C TYR A 146 -6.88 15.76 -8.53
N ASN A 147 -7.57 16.60 -7.75
CA ASN A 147 -7.21 16.86 -6.37
C ASN A 147 -7.36 15.59 -5.50
N ALA A 148 -8.42 14.81 -5.71
CA ALA A 148 -8.59 13.52 -5.03
C ALA A 148 -7.43 12.56 -5.38
N CYS A 149 -7.06 12.43 -6.65
CA CYS A 149 -5.91 11.63 -7.07
C CYS A 149 -4.61 12.08 -6.41
N ILE A 150 -4.35 13.40 -6.33
CA ILE A 150 -3.16 13.95 -5.66
C ILE A 150 -3.12 13.53 -4.19
N ILE A 151 -4.23 13.68 -3.46
CA ILE A 151 -4.32 13.30 -2.04
C ILE A 151 -4.00 11.81 -1.84
N SER A 152 -4.60 10.93 -2.65
CA SER A 152 -4.38 9.49 -2.55
C SER A 152 -2.93 9.09 -2.89
N LEU A 153 -2.35 9.66 -3.95
CA LEU A 153 -0.96 9.38 -4.35
C LEU A 153 0.04 9.87 -3.30
N GLU A 154 -0.18 11.06 -2.73
CA GLU A 154 0.67 11.60 -1.67
C GLU A 154 0.57 10.76 -0.39
N ALA A 155 -0.61 10.23 -0.05
CA ALA A 155 -0.78 9.31 1.08
C ALA A 155 -0.05 7.99 0.86
N ALA A 156 -0.14 7.41 -0.34
CA ALA A 156 0.59 6.18 -0.67
C ALA A 156 2.11 6.36 -0.58
N ILE A 157 2.63 7.51 -1.00
CA ILE A 157 4.06 7.86 -0.84
C ILE A 157 4.43 7.98 0.65
N ARG A 158 3.62 8.65 1.47
CA ARG A 158 3.86 8.71 2.93
C ARG A 158 3.82 7.33 3.58
N PHE A 159 2.95 6.45 3.12
CA PHE A 159 2.85 5.08 3.63
C PHE A 159 4.12 4.27 3.37
N GLN A 160 4.69 4.38 2.16
CA GLN A 160 6.02 3.86 1.88
C GLN A 160 7.07 4.44 2.85
N GLU A 161 7.09 5.75 3.05
CA GLU A 161 8.07 6.42 3.91
C GLU A 161 7.99 5.93 5.37
N LYS A 162 6.79 5.59 5.86
CA LYS A 162 6.59 4.93 7.17
C LYS A 162 7.24 3.55 7.22
N TYR A 163 7.05 2.72 6.19
CA TYR A 163 7.69 1.41 6.10
C TYR A 163 9.22 1.51 6.00
N HIS A 164 9.74 2.47 5.23
CA HIS A 164 11.17 2.73 5.15
C HIS A 164 11.75 3.09 6.53
N ALA A 165 11.08 3.98 7.27
CA ALA A 165 11.50 4.37 8.61
C ALA A 165 11.52 3.17 9.58
N GLU A 166 10.52 2.29 9.52
CA GLU A 166 10.48 1.08 10.37
C GLU A 166 11.58 0.08 9.99
N ALA A 167 11.81 -0.14 8.69
CA ALA A 167 12.90 -0.99 8.23
C ALA A 167 14.28 -0.48 8.68
N VAL A 168 14.49 0.85 8.65
CA VAL A 168 15.73 1.48 9.15
C VAL A 168 15.85 1.31 10.67
N ARG A 169 14.75 1.48 11.41
CA ARG A 169 14.75 1.26 12.86
C ARG A 169 15.16 -0.18 13.20
N LEU A 170 14.52 -1.17 12.57
CA LEU A 170 14.84 -2.58 12.75
C LEU A 170 16.30 -2.89 12.37
N LEU A 171 16.78 -2.33 11.26
CA LEU A 171 18.18 -2.51 10.84
C LEU A 171 19.19 -2.01 11.88
N ASN A 172 18.88 -0.93 12.58
CA ASN A 172 19.78 -0.37 13.61
C ASN A 172 19.80 -1.20 14.90
N ASP A 173 18.72 -1.92 15.19
CA ASP A 173 18.58 -2.74 16.40
C ASP A 173 19.05 -4.20 16.17
N GLU A 174 19.20 -4.63 14.91
CA GLU A 174 19.53 -6.00 14.54
C GLU A 174 21.00 -6.36 14.79
N GLN A 175 21.24 -7.60 15.24
CA GLN A 175 22.57 -8.16 15.52
C GLN A 175 22.89 -9.38 14.65
N ASP A 176 21.89 -10.10 14.14
CA ASP A 176 22.11 -11.25 13.26
C ASP A 176 22.62 -10.79 11.88
N PRO A 177 23.84 -11.19 11.46
CA PRO A 177 24.42 -10.74 10.19
C PRO A 177 23.58 -11.07 8.95
N GLU A 178 22.90 -12.22 8.95
CA GLU A 178 22.03 -12.60 7.84
C GLU A 178 20.80 -11.71 7.79
N ARG A 179 20.13 -11.47 8.93
CA ARG A 179 19.00 -10.56 9.00
C ARG A 179 19.38 -9.11 8.66
N ILE A 180 20.56 -8.64 9.08
CA ILE A 180 21.09 -7.32 8.69
C ILE A 180 21.18 -7.18 7.17
N LYS A 181 21.64 -8.24 6.47
CA LYS A 181 21.74 -8.22 5.00
C LYS A 181 20.34 -8.08 4.36
N GLU A 182 19.36 -8.81 4.88
CA GLU A 182 17.98 -8.74 4.39
C GLU A 182 17.34 -7.37 4.64
N LEU A 183 17.49 -6.83 5.84
CA LEU A 183 16.97 -5.51 6.20
C LEU A 183 17.64 -4.40 5.39
N LYS A 184 18.94 -4.50 5.08
CA LYS A 184 19.61 -3.56 4.15
C LYS A 184 18.98 -3.58 2.77
N ASN A 185 18.67 -4.77 2.24
CA ASN A 185 18.00 -4.90 0.95
C ASN A 185 16.58 -4.30 0.98
N MET A 186 15.84 -4.52 2.08
CA MET A 186 14.51 -3.97 2.28
C MET A 186 14.54 -2.44 2.41
N VAL A 187 15.46 -1.88 3.20
CA VAL A 187 15.69 -0.43 3.32
C VAL A 187 16.01 0.17 1.96
N ALA A 188 16.96 -0.41 1.20
CA ALA A 188 17.34 0.10 -0.11
C ALA A 188 16.18 0.07 -1.14
N ALA A 189 15.27 -0.90 -1.03
CA ALA A 189 14.06 -0.95 -1.84
C ALA A 189 13.05 0.12 -1.40
N LEU A 190 12.71 0.16 -0.11
CA LEU A 190 11.72 1.09 0.47
C LEU A 190 12.18 2.56 0.46
N GLU A 191 13.47 2.84 0.33
CA GLU A 191 13.98 4.18 0.07
C GLU A 191 13.51 4.69 -1.32
N ASN A 192 13.32 3.77 -2.28
CA ASN A 192 13.01 4.10 -3.67
C ASN A 192 11.53 3.90 -4.05
N VAL A 193 10.95 2.73 -3.77
CA VAL A 193 9.68 2.28 -4.37
C VAL A 193 8.56 2.15 -3.34
N PRO A 194 7.28 2.37 -3.72
CA PRO A 194 6.75 2.65 -5.07
C PRO A 194 6.86 4.12 -5.54
N LYS A 195 7.43 5.05 -4.76
CA LYS A 195 7.53 6.47 -5.13
C LYS A 195 8.21 6.70 -6.48
N ASN A 196 9.32 6.02 -6.74
CA ASN A 196 10.13 6.21 -7.95
C ASN A 196 10.09 4.98 -8.88
N PRO A 197 10.57 5.11 -10.13
CA PRO A 197 10.77 3.98 -11.04
C PRO A 197 11.60 2.85 -10.40
N VAL A 198 11.20 1.61 -10.64
CA VAL A 198 11.88 0.45 -10.08
C VAL A 198 13.18 0.16 -10.82
N ARG A 199 14.22 -0.25 -10.09
CA ARG A 199 15.57 -0.46 -10.64
C ARG A 199 15.91 -1.93 -10.92
N ASN A 200 15.28 -2.83 -10.17
CA ASN A 200 15.59 -4.26 -10.07
C ASN A 200 14.33 -5.07 -9.69
N PHE A 201 14.43 -6.39 -9.71
CA PHE A 201 13.33 -7.31 -9.47
C PHE A 201 12.75 -7.22 -8.05
N ARG A 202 13.60 -7.07 -7.03
CA ARG A 202 13.17 -6.92 -5.63
C ARG A 202 12.31 -5.66 -5.45
N GLU A 203 12.75 -4.55 -6.02
CA GLU A 203 11.98 -3.31 -6.03
C GLU A 203 10.65 -3.47 -6.77
N ALA A 204 10.62 -4.22 -7.87
CA ALA A 204 9.37 -4.48 -8.58
C ALA A 204 8.36 -5.23 -7.68
N ILE A 205 8.78 -6.32 -7.04
CA ILE A 205 7.93 -7.09 -6.10
C ILE A 205 7.48 -6.21 -4.93
N GLN A 206 8.40 -5.48 -4.29
CA GLN A 206 8.09 -4.58 -3.16
C GLN A 206 7.06 -3.49 -3.55
N SER A 207 7.19 -2.93 -4.75
CA SER A 207 6.28 -1.91 -5.29
C SER A 207 4.88 -2.46 -5.53
N ILE A 208 4.77 -3.61 -6.18
CA ILE A 208 3.48 -4.28 -6.44
C ILE A 208 2.80 -4.66 -5.13
N TRP A 209 3.55 -5.31 -4.24
CA TRP A 209 3.01 -5.75 -2.96
C TRP A 209 2.49 -4.58 -2.12
N LEU A 210 3.24 -3.48 -2.00
CA LEU A 210 2.75 -2.32 -1.26
C LEU A 210 1.50 -1.71 -1.90
N MET A 211 1.39 -1.69 -3.22
CA MET A 211 0.17 -1.20 -3.88
C MET A 211 -1.05 -2.07 -3.62
N GLU A 212 -0.90 -3.40 -3.71
CA GLU A 212 -1.99 -4.34 -3.39
C GLU A 212 -2.36 -4.28 -1.91
N PHE A 213 -1.36 -4.19 -1.04
CA PHE A 213 -1.54 -4.09 0.39
C PHE A 213 -2.26 -2.80 0.79
N MET A 214 -1.84 -1.64 0.27
CA MET A 214 -2.53 -0.37 0.49
C MET A 214 -3.98 -0.41 0.00
N ALA A 215 -4.23 -0.97 -1.19
CA ALA A 215 -5.58 -1.14 -1.70
C ALA A 215 -6.44 -1.98 -0.74
N ASN A 216 -5.90 -3.08 -0.21
CA ASN A 216 -6.59 -3.93 0.75
C ASN A 216 -6.92 -3.21 2.08
N ILE A 217 -6.02 -2.36 2.57
CA ILE A 217 -6.23 -1.55 3.78
C ILE A 217 -7.43 -0.62 3.61
N ILE A 218 -7.53 0.07 2.47
CA ILE A 218 -8.58 1.05 2.20
C ILE A 218 -9.89 0.40 1.69
N GLY A 219 -10.03 -0.92 1.85
CA GLY A 219 -11.24 -1.66 1.50
C GLY A 219 -11.44 -1.92 0.01
N GLU A 220 -10.38 -1.81 -0.79
CA GLU A 220 -10.36 -2.18 -2.20
C GLU A 220 -9.72 -3.56 -2.41
N ASN A 221 -10.04 -4.19 -3.52
CA ASN A 221 -9.38 -5.41 -3.95
C ASN A 221 -8.95 -5.23 -5.41
N ILE A 222 -7.64 -5.37 -5.67
CA ILE A 222 -7.07 -5.24 -7.00
C ILE A 222 -6.43 -6.55 -7.40
N LEU A 223 -6.53 -6.88 -8.68
CA LEU A 223 -5.95 -8.10 -9.24
C LEU A 223 -4.54 -7.81 -9.75
N THR A 224 -3.63 -8.76 -9.52
CA THR A 224 -2.22 -8.71 -9.96
C THR A 224 -2.06 -8.83 -11.48
N GLY A 225 -3.04 -9.35 -12.20
CA GLY A 225 -3.01 -9.41 -13.67
C GLY A 225 -1.94 -10.39 -14.21
N ARG A 226 -0.96 -9.89 -14.96
CA ARG A 226 0.09 -10.68 -15.65
C ARG A 226 1.49 -10.39 -15.10
N PRO A 227 1.81 -10.83 -13.87
CA PRO A 227 3.12 -10.60 -13.26
C PRO A 227 4.27 -11.18 -14.08
N ASP A 228 4.02 -12.27 -14.79
CA ASP A 228 4.96 -12.85 -15.75
C ASP A 228 5.40 -11.86 -16.84
N ASN A 229 4.54 -10.95 -17.28
CA ASN A 229 4.89 -9.99 -18.33
C ASN A 229 5.68 -8.80 -17.77
N TYR A 230 5.13 -8.12 -16.76
CA TYR A 230 5.70 -6.85 -16.30
C TYR A 230 6.89 -7.03 -15.35
N LEU A 231 7.07 -8.21 -14.73
CA LEU A 231 8.27 -8.51 -13.92
C LEU A 231 9.43 -9.05 -14.75
N TYR A 232 9.14 -9.71 -15.88
CA TYR A 232 10.16 -10.42 -16.66
C TYR A 232 11.34 -9.54 -17.12
N PRO A 233 11.16 -8.27 -17.53
CA PRO A 233 12.29 -7.40 -17.87
C PRO A 233 13.28 -7.22 -16.70
N PHE A 234 12.77 -7.13 -15.46
CA PHE A 234 13.59 -6.98 -14.27
C PHE A 234 14.24 -8.30 -13.86
N TYR A 235 13.48 -9.41 -13.91
CA TYR A 235 14.03 -10.75 -13.68
C TYR A 235 15.19 -11.04 -14.64
N LYS A 236 14.94 -10.89 -15.94
CA LYS A 236 15.93 -11.19 -16.99
C LYS A 236 17.18 -10.34 -16.80
N LYS A 237 17.01 -9.03 -16.62
CA LYS A 237 18.12 -8.10 -16.41
C LYS A 237 18.98 -8.52 -15.23
N ASP A 238 18.36 -8.80 -14.08
CA ASP A 238 19.09 -9.05 -12.83
C ASP A 238 19.77 -10.42 -12.81
N ILE A 239 19.17 -11.43 -13.46
CA ILE A 239 19.80 -12.75 -13.68
C ILE A 239 20.99 -12.62 -14.62
N GLU A 240 20.84 -11.90 -15.75
CA GLU A 240 21.92 -11.68 -16.72
C GLU A 240 23.09 -10.86 -16.13
N SER A 241 22.81 -9.97 -15.17
CA SER A 241 23.84 -9.22 -14.44
C SER A 241 24.35 -9.90 -13.18
N GLU A 242 23.88 -11.13 -12.87
CA GLU A 242 24.26 -11.89 -11.67
C GLU A 242 24.04 -11.12 -10.35
N THR A 243 23.12 -10.17 -10.34
CA THR A 243 22.79 -9.35 -9.14
C THR A 243 21.78 -10.05 -8.24
N ILE A 244 21.08 -11.04 -8.77
CA ILE A 244 20.19 -11.95 -8.05
C ILE A 244 20.31 -13.35 -8.66
N THR A 245 20.11 -14.37 -7.85
CA THR A 245 20.04 -15.78 -8.30
C THR A 245 18.60 -16.23 -8.50
N ASP A 246 18.38 -17.30 -9.26
CA ASP A 246 17.04 -17.91 -9.40
C ASP A 246 16.45 -18.34 -8.05
N ASP A 247 17.30 -18.86 -7.14
CA ASP A 247 16.90 -19.23 -5.79
C ASP A 247 16.45 -18.02 -4.95
N GLU A 248 17.09 -16.87 -5.12
CA GLU A 248 16.69 -15.62 -4.46
C GLU A 248 15.41 -15.06 -5.08
N VAL A 249 15.24 -15.13 -6.40
CA VAL A 249 13.99 -14.76 -7.09
C VAL A 249 12.83 -15.62 -6.62
N PHE A 250 13.01 -16.94 -6.55
CA PHE A 250 11.97 -17.86 -6.06
C PHE A 250 11.63 -17.66 -4.58
N THR A 251 12.62 -17.18 -3.81
CA THR A 251 12.46 -16.91 -2.39
C THR A 251 11.70 -15.61 -2.11
N LEU A 252 11.80 -14.62 -3.01
CA LEU A 252 11.06 -13.36 -2.94
C LEU A 252 9.59 -13.54 -3.28
#